data_AF-A0AAV5LSN5-F1
#
_entry.id   AF-A0AAV5LSN5-F1
#
_cell.length_a   1.000
_cell.length_b   1.000
_cell.length_c   1.000
_cell.angle_alpha   90.00
_cell.angle_beta   90.00
_cell.angle_gamma   90.00
#
_symmetry.space_group_name_H-M   'P 1'
#
loop_
_entity.id
_entity.type
_entity.pdbx_description
1 polymer ?
#
loop_
_entity_poly.entity_id
_entity_poly.type
_entity_poly.pdbx_seq_one_letter_code
_entity_poly.pdbx_strand_id
1 'polypeptide(L)'
;MGTDDVPLDDKAKRMRDLLSSFYSPDPSTTSDASSKYATLDAINTASFDPDQYMNLLVQKSNLEGLLQRHVEMAAEIKNLDTDLQMLVYENYNKFISATDAIKRMKSNIVGMETNMEQLLDKIMSVQSRSDGVNTSLFEKREHIEKLHRTRNLLRKVQFIYDLPARLGKCIKSESYADAVRFYTGAMPIFKAYGDTSFQDCKRASEEAVAMVVKNLQGKLFSDSESIQARAEAAVLLKQLDFPVETLKAKLLEKLEQSLGDVQLKPEDLDSVSVESNDASKQGADSDSVPVTAHEASVREFAEAIRAYRVIFPDSEMQLIKLAQDLIRKHLETTEQHVKKRTSSANLLSVLRIIWRDVLLMDDVLHEAVLPDFSLEAAQIAVKEYIISTFSHLLQDISGSFYCCCHPKFVVVLLELQMPENSNNRT
;
A
#
# COMPACT_ATOMS: atom_id res chain seq x y z
N MET A 1 -2.87 41.92 4.09
CA MET A 1 -1.71 42.48 3.37
C MET A 1 -1.37 43.82 3.99
N GLY A 2 -0.10 44.06 4.29
CA GLY A 2 0.39 45.31 4.87
C GLY A 2 1.50 45.06 5.88
N THR A 3 2.68 44.67 5.39
CA THR A 3 3.93 44.52 6.13
C THR A 3 4.51 45.89 6.46
N ASP A 4 4.55 46.25 7.75
CA ASP A 4 5.31 47.40 8.25
C ASP A 4 6.80 47.00 8.39
N ASP A 5 7.53 47.11 7.28
CA ASP A 5 9.00 47.06 7.25
C ASP A 5 9.52 48.49 7.00
N VAL A 6 10.02 49.15 8.05
CA VAL A 6 10.62 50.50 8.01
C VAL A 6 11.76 50.52 9.07
N PRO A 7 12.94 51.13 8.84
CA PRO A 7 14.11 50.58 8.16
C PRO A 7 15.35 50.64 9.08
N LEU A 8 15.79 49.51 9.64
CA LEU A 8 16.98 49.47 10.53
C LEU A 8 18.31 49.83 9.82
N ASP A 9 18.37 49.71 8.49
CA ASP A 9 19.58 49.94 7.68
C ASP A 9 19.98 51.42 7.59
N ASP A 10 19.01 52.34 7.63
CA ASP A 10 19.29 53.78 7.51
C ASP A 10 20.00 54.35 8.73
N LYS A 11 19.66 53.85 9.93
CA LYS A 11 20.35 54.23 11.16
C LYS A 11 21.78 53.71 11.19
N ALA A 12 21.99 52.48 10.71
CA ALA A 12 23.31 51.87 10.63
C ALA A 12 24.21 52.55 9.58
N LYS A 13 23.65 52.98 8.44
CA LYS A 13 24.36 53.79 7.43
C LYS A 13 24.76 55.16 7.97
N ARG A 14 23.83 55.90 8.60
CA ARG A 14 24.14 57.20 9.22
C ARG A 14 25.23 57.10 10.28
N MET A 15 25.22 56.02 11.06
CA MET A 15 26.24 55.80 12.08
C MET A 15 27.61 55.48 11.48
N ARG A 16 27.66 54.75 10.36
CA ARG A 16 28.89 54.51 9.59
C ARG A 16 29.43 55.78 8.93
N ASP A 17 28.56 56.63 8.36
CA ASP A 17 28.98 57.91 7.77
C ASP A 17 29.45 58.91 8.84
N LEU A 18 28.82 58.91 10.01
CA LEU A 18 29.29 59.74 11.12
C LEU A 18 30.67 59.29 11.60
N LEU A 19 30.90 57.98 11.73
CA LEU A 19 32.20 57.44 12.10
C LEU A 19 33.25 57.70 11.01
N SER A 20 32.91 57.57 9.73
CA SER A 20 33.87 57.85 8.65
C SER A 20 34.26 59.34 8.61
N SER A 21 33.34 60.26 8.92
CA SER A 21 33.66 61.69 9.07
C SER A 21 34.62 61.97 10.22
N PHE A 22 34.58 61.21 11.32
CA PHE A 22 35.46 61.41 12.47
C PHE A 22 36.83 60.76 12.33
N TYR A 23 36.96 59.70 11.53
CA TYR A 23 38.20 58.91 11.38
C TYR A 23 38.86 59.03 10.00
N SER A 24 38.33 59.84 9.08
CA SER A 24 39.02 60.14 7.82
C SER A 24 40.27 60.98 8.11
N PRO A 25 41.44 60.64 7.55
CA PRO A 25 42.66 61.43 7.74
C PRO A 25 42.48 62.80 7.07
N ASP A 26 42.68 63.88 7.83
CA ASP A 26 42.61 65.26 7.35
C ASP A 26 43.68 65.48 6.26
N PRO A 27 43.31 65.91 5.01
CA PRO A 27 44.27 66.12 3.93
C PRO A 27 45.09 67.42 4.08
N SER A 28 45.34 67.85 5.32
CA SER A 28 46.09 69.07 5.65
C SER A 28 47.54 68.81 6.07
N THR A 29 48.02 67.56 5.99
CA THR A 29 49.43 67.22 6.30
C THR A 29 50.28 66.96 5.06
N THR A 30 50.18 67.84 4.05
CA THR A 30 51.25 68.00 3.05
C THR A 30 51.35 69.46 2.63
N SER A 31 52.54 70.03 2.90
CA SER A 31 53.14 71.24 2.30
C SER A 31 52.35 72.55 2.35
N ASP A 32 52.80 73.49 3.20
CA ASP A 32 53.66 74.55 2.68
C ASP A 32 54.30 75.41 3.78
N ALA A 33 55.63 75.39 3.81
CA ALA A 33 56.44 76.38 4.48
C ALA A 33 56.76 77.49 3.48
N SER A 34 56.04 78.63 3.51
CA SER A 34 56.57 79.92 3.09
C SER A 34 55.53 81.04 3.26
N SER A 35 55.73 81.89 4.26
CA SER A 35 56.03 83.32 4.04
C SER A 35 55.79 84.08 5.35
N LYS A 36 56.92 84.53 5.90
CA LYS A 36 57.02 85.32 7.11
C LYS A 36 56.44 86.72 6.87
N TYR A 37 55.15 86.87 7.14
CA TYR A 37 54.62 88.12 7.67
C TYR A 37 53.76 87.75 8.86
N ALA A 38 54.34 87.84 10.05
CA ALA A 38 53.59 87.76 11.30
C ALA A 38 52.61 88.93 11.34
N THR A 39 51.40 88.70 10.83
CA THR A 39 50.25 89.54 11.10
C THR A 39 50.08 89.55 12.61
N LEU A 40 49.92 90.74 13.21
CA LEU A 40 49.80 90.92 14.67
C LEU A 40 48.62 90.14 15.29
N ASP A 41 47.75 89.50 14.50
CA ASP A 41 46.61 88.70 14.94
C ASP A 41 46.90 87.19 15.17
N ALA A 42 48.10 86.70 14.84
CA ALA A 42 48.43 85.26 14.94
C ALA A 42 48.84 84.80 16.37
N ILE A 43 48.22 85.35 17.41
CA ILE A 43 48.57 85.04 18.82
C ILE A 43 48.12 83.64 19.28
N ASN A 44 47.10 83.07 18.63
CA ASN A 44 46.51 81.77 18.98
C ASN A 44 47.15 80.58 18.25
N THR A 45 48.20 80.81 17.46
CA THR A 45 48.89 79.75 16.71
C THR A 45 49.94 79.08 17.58
N ALA A 46 50.09 77.75 17.46
CA ALA A 46 51.07 76.96 18.22
C ALA A 46 52.55 77.39 18.01
N SER A 47 52.83 78.23 17.01
CA SER A 47 54.14 78.79 16.68
C SER A 47 54.31 80.25 17.10
N PHE A 48 53.49 80.77 18.01
CA PHE A 48 53.58 82.14 18.51
C PHE A 48 54.91 82.39 19.24
N ASP A 49 55.63 83.43 18.85
CA ASP A 49 56.85 83.90 19.52
C ASP A 49 56.59 85.26 20.21
N PRO A 50 56.58 85.30 21.56
CA PRO A 50 56.34 86.51 22.33
C PRO A 50 57.33 87.63 22.02
N ASP A 51 58.60 87.29 21.80
CA ASP A 51 59.67 88.28 21.63
C ASP A 51 59.56 88.94 20.24
N GLN A 52 59.27 88.17 19.20
CA GLN A 52 59.02 88.71 17.86
C GLN A 52 57.75 89.57 17.82
N TYR A 53 56.67 89.12 18.49
CA TYR A 53 55.43 89.88 18.59
C TYR A 53 55.63 91.21 19.33
N MET A 54 56.32 91.19 20.47
CA MET A 54 56.59 92.39 21.26
C MET A 54 57.48 93.38 20.52
N ASN A 55 58.53 92.92 19.85
CA ASN A 55 59.40 93.76 19.04
C ASN A 55 58.63 94.46 17.90
N LEU A 56 57.72 93.74 17.25
CA LEU A 56 56.89 94.27 16.17
C LEU A 56 55.81 95.24 16.69
N LEU A 57 55.27 94.99 17.88
CA LEU A 57 54.31 95.85 18.56
C LEU A 57 54.94 97.19 18.98
N VAL A 58 56.15 97.16 19.57
CA VAL A 58 56.90 98.37 19.98
C VAL A 58 57.29 99.22 18.77
N GLN A 59 57.63 98.62 17.64
CA GLN A 59 57.98 99.37 16.42
C GLN A 59 56.78 100.03 15.74
N LYS A 60 55.57 99.47 15.87
CA LYS A 60 54.36 99.93 15.14
C LYS A 60 53.41 100.80 15.95
N SER A 61 53.43 100.71 17.28
CA SER A 61 52.49 101.43 18.16
C SER A 61 53.13 102.63 18.85
N ASN A 62 52.33 103.66 19.12
CA ASN A 62 52.74 104.76 20.01
C ASN A 62 52.55 104.35 21.48
N LEU A 63 53.13 105.10 22.41
CA LEU A 63 53.10 104.77 23.85
C LEU A 63 51.67 104.59 24.40
N GLU A 64 50.72 105.41 23.94
CA GLU A 64 49.31 105.32 24.33
C GLU A 64 48.66 104.01 23.84
N GLY A 65 48.94 103.61 22.61
CA GLY A 65 48.47 102.34 22.05
C GLY A 65 49.08 101.13 22.75
N LEU A 66 50.34 101.21 23.18
CA LEU A 66 50.98 100.16 23.97
C LEU A 66 50.37 100.05 25.38
N LEU A 67 50.06 101.18 26.02
CA LEU A 67 49.38 101.22 27.32
C LEU A 67 47.98 100.62 27.21
N GLN A 68 47.22 101.02 26.20
CA GLN A 68 45.88 100.49 25.93
C GLN A 68 45.92 98.97 25.69
N ARG A 69 46.89 98.47 24.91
CA ARG A 69 47.04 97.03 24.66
C ARG A 69 47.42 96.25 25.91
N HIS A 70 48.23 96.83 26.81
CA HIS A 70 48.52 96.22 28.11
C HIS A 70 47.25 96.10 28.97
N VAL A 71 46.43 97.16 29.02
CA VAL A 71 45.16 97.14 29.78
C VAL A 71 44.18 96.11 29.20
N GLU A 72 44.06 96.04 27.89
CA GLU A 72 43.24 95.03 27.19
C GLU A 72 43.72 93.61 27.49
N MET A 73 45.02 93.36 27.39
CA MET A 73 45.60 92.05 27.67
C MET A 73 45.39 91.64 29.14
N ALA A 74 45.54 92.57 30.09
CA ALA A 74 45.28 92.29 31.50
C ALA A 74 43.80 91.95 31.75
N ALA A 75 42.87 92.62 31.06
CA ALA A 75 41.45 92.31 31.12
C ALA A 75 41.14 90.94 30.49
N GLU A 76 41.74 90.63 29.34
CA GLU A 76 41.59 89.35 28.63
C GLU A 76 42.10 88.17 29.47
N ILE A 77 43.27 88.31 30.11
CA ILE A 77 43.80 87.31 31.04
C ILE A 77 42.82 87.02 32.17
N LYS A 78 42.25 88.07 32.78
CA LYS A 78 41.30 87.92 33.88
C LYS A 78 39.99 87.25 33.42
N ASN A 79 39.51 87.60 32.23
CA ASN A 79 38.31 86.99 31.65
C ASN A 79 38.54 85.51 31.35
N LEU A 80 39.67 85.14 30.73
CA LEU A 80 40.02 83.75 30.44
C LEU A 80 40.16 82.89 31.70
N ASP A 81 40.72 83.43 32.79
CA ASP A 81 40.78 82.73 34.07
C ASP A 81 39.37 82.48 34.64
N THR A 82 38.49 83.48 34.54
CA THR A 82 37.09 83.35 34.97
C THR A 82 36.34 82.32 34.12
N ASP A 83 36.57 82.30 32.81
CA ASP A 83 35.97 81.34 31.87
C ASP A 83 36.50 79.91 32.11
N LEU A 84 37.79 79.75 32.41
CA LEU A 84 38.37 78.45 32.77
C LEU A 84 37.74 77.91 34.05
N GLN A 85 37.60 78.75 35.07
CA GLN A 85 36.93 78.37 36.31
C GLN A 85 35.48 77.98 36.02
N MET A 86 34.76 78.77 35.24
CA MET A 86 33.38 78.46 34.84
C MET A 86 33.28 77.12 34.11
N LEU A 87 34.18 76.83 33.17
CA LEU A 87 34.22 75.56 32.45
C LEU A 87 34.40 74.38 33.41
N VAL A 88 35.31 74.50 34.38
CA VAL A 88 35.52 73.47 35.40
C VAL A 88 34.27 73.31 36.26
N TYR A 89 33.64 74.39 36.72
CA TYR A 89 32.42 74.34 37.52
C TYR A 89 31.25 73.71 36.74
N GLU A 90 31.01 74.14 35.50
CA GLU A 90 29.93 73.63 34.65
C GLU A 90 30.13 72.15 34.29
N ASN A 91 31.38 71.71 34.14
CA ASN A 91 31.69 70.33 33.74
C ASN A 91 32.11 69.42 34.90
N TYR A 92 32.21 69.92 36.14
CA TYR A 92 32.64 69.14 37.31
C TYR A 92 31.77 67.90 37.52
N ASN A 93 30.45 68.05 37.40
CA ASN A 93 29.50 66.96 37.52
C ASN A 93 29.73 65.88 36.44
N LYS A 94 30.15 66.26 35.23
CA LYS A 94 30.45 65.30 34.15
C LYS A 94 31.73 64.54 34.44
N PHE A 95 32.78 65.20 34.96
CA PHE A 95 34.03 64.53 35.33
C PHE A 95 33.85 63.55 36.48
N ILE A 96 33.10 63.93 37.51
CA ILE A 96 32.75 63.00 38.60
C ILE A 96 31.94 61.83 38.06
N SER A 97 30.88 62.10 37.27
CA SER A 97 30.03 61.05 36.72
C SER A 97 30.80 60.08 35.83
N ALA A 98 31.71 60.58 35.00
CA ALA A 98 32.59 59.76 34.17
C ALA A 98 33.53 58.89 35.03
N THR A 99 34.12 59.49 36.07
CA THR A 99 35.01 58.78 36.99
C THR A 99 34.26 57.67 37.76
N ASP A 100 33.05 57.95 38.23
CA ASP A 100 32.23 56.97 38.95
C ASP A 100 31.69 55.88 38.02
N ALA A 101 31.40 56.19 36.75
CA ALA A 101 31.10 55.19 35.73
C ALA A 101 32.29 54.24 35.51
N ILE A 102 33.51 54.77 35.40
CA ILE A 102 34.73 53.96 35.24
C ILE A 102 34.96 53.08 36.48
N LYS A 103 34.77 53.62 37.68
CA LYS A 103 34.88 52.83 38.93
C LYS A 103 33.85 51.69 38.98
N ARG A 104 32.58 51.96 38.66
CA ARG A 104 31.54 50.93 38.59
C ARG A 104 31.85 49.87 37.54
N MET A 105 32.29 50.30 36.35
CA MET A 105 32.69 49.38 35.28
C MET A 105 33.84 48.46 35.74
N LYS A 106 34.88 49.02 36.38
CA LYS A 106 35.99 48.23 36.94
C LYS A 106 35.52 47.21 37.97
N SER A 107 34.67 47.61 38.91
CA SER A 107 34.16 46.70 39.96
C SER A 107 33.33 45.57 39.37
N ASN A 108 32.49 45.84 38.37
CA ASN A 108 31.66 44.83 37.73
C ASN A 108 32.48 43.83 36.91
N ILE A 109 33.50 44.30 36.18
CA ILE A 109 34.37 43.42 35.38
C ILE A 109 35.15 42.47 36.28
N VAL A 110 35.73 42.98 37.38
CA VAL A 110 36.46 42.14 38.34
C VAL A 110 35.52 41.16 39.04
N GLY A 111 34.30 41.58 39.39
CA GLY A 111 33.30 40.66 39.95
C GLY A 111 32.83 39.59 38.95
N MET A 112 32.75 39.91 37.66
CA MET A 112 32.29 39.00 36.61
C MET A 112 33.26 37.83 36.41
N GLU A 113 34.57 38.07 36.46
CA GLU A 113 35.60 37.02 36.35
C GLU A 113 35.43 35.96 37.44
N THR A 114 35.32 36.39 38.70
CA THR A 114 35.10 35.48 39.83
C THR A 114 33.78 34.70 39.73
N ASN A 115 32.71 35.34 39.24
CA ASN A 115 31.42 34.66 39.04
C ASN A 115 31.50 33.62 37.91
N MET A 116 32.28 33.89 36.85
CA MET A 116 32.48 32.98 35.73
C MET A 116 33.29 31.74 36.15
N GLU A 117 34.32 31.92 36.98
CA GLU A 117 35.08 30.81 37.58
C GLU A 117 34.18 29.93 38.47
N GLN A 118 33.38 30.54 39.36
CA GLN A 118 32.43 29.79 40.19
C GLN A 118 31.37 29.04 39.36
N LEU A 119 30.95 29.60 38.22
CA LEU A 119 30.03 28.93 37.31
C LEU A 119 30.70 27.72 36.64
N LEU A 120 31.94 27.87 36.18
CA LEU A 120 32.70 26.78 35.58
C LEU A 120 32.86 25.63 36.58
N ASP A 121 33.23 25.92 37.83
CA ASP A 121 33.37 24.92 38.89
C ASP A 121 32.05 24.18 39.16
N LYS A 122 30.93 24.90 39.22
CA LYS A 122 29.61 24.30 39.37
C LYS A 122 29.25 23.41 38.20
N ILE A 123 29.52 23.84 36.97
CA ILE A 123 29.27 23.04 35.76
C ILE A 123 30.13 21.77 35.79
N MET A 124 31.42 21.87 36.12
CA MET A 124 32.31 20.72 36.23
C MET A 124 31.85 19.75 37.33
N SER A 125 31.40 20.27 38.47
CA SER A 125 30.84 19.46 39.55
C SER A 125 29.55 18.73 39.13
N VAL A 126 28.64 19.42 38.44
CA VAL A 126 27.40 18.81 37.90
C VAL A 126 27.73 17.76 36.85
N GLN A 127 28.65 18.04 35.94
CA GLN A 127 29.12 17.10 34.91
C GLN A 127 29.69 15.83 35.56
N SER A 128 30.62 15.97 36.51
CA SER A 128 31.21 14.84 37.23
C SER A 128 30.17 14.00 37.98
N ARG A 129 29.23 14.65 38.68
CA ARG A 129 28.13 13.95 39.36
C ARG A 129 27.20 13.24 38.38
N SER A 130 26.90 13.88 37.25
CA SER A 130 26.09 13.31 36.17
C SER A 130 26.76 12.08 35.56
N ASP A 131 28.06 12.17 35.28
CA ASP A 131 28.84 11.05 34.74
C ASP A 131 28.91 9.88 35.74
N GLY A 132 29.05 10.17 37.04
CA GLY A 132 28.94 9.17 38.10
C GLY A 132 27.56 8.49 38.17
N VAL A 133 26.48 9.25 38.02
CA VAL A 133 25.12 8.67 37.94
C VAL A 133 24.95 7.85 36.67
N ASN A 134 25.41 8.37 35.53
CA ASN A 134 25.25 7.71 34.23
C ASN A 134 26.02 6.39 34.17
N THR A 135 27.25 6.35 34.68
CA THR A 135 28.04 5.11 34.79
C THR A 135 27.36 4.08 35.71
N SER A 136 26.86 4.49 36.88
CA SER A 136 26.11 3.59 37.77
C SER A 136 24.81 3.07 37.16
N LEU A 137 24.08 3.91 36.41
CA LEU A 137 22.86 3.49 35.72
C LEU A 137 23.14 2.63 34.49
N PHE A 138 24.28 2.81 33.83
CA PHE A 138 24.66 2.04 32.64
C PHE A 138 24.75 0.54 32.97
N GLU A 139 25.44 0.17 34.05
CA GLU A 139 25.54 -1.23 34.49
C GLU A 139 24.15 -1.83 34.79
N LYS A 140 23.31 -1.08 35.51
CA LYS A 140 21.93 -1.51 35.81
C LYS A 140 21.09 -1.68 34.54
N ARG A 141 21.22 -0.77 33.56
CA ARG A 141 20.54 -0.87 32.27
C ARG A 141 20.99 -2.10 31.49
N GLU A 142 22.29 -2.38 31.47
CA GLU A 142 22.84 -3.57 30.81
C GLU A 142 22.33 -4.86 31.47
N HIS A 143 22.30 -4.91 32.82
CA HIS A 143 21.72 -6.04 33.55
C HIS A 143 20.23 -6.23 33.27
N ILE A 144 19.45 -5.13 33.22
CA ILE A 144 18.02 -5.17 32.85
C ILE A 144 17.86 -5.67 31.41
N GLU A 145 18.71 -5.24 30.49
CA GLU A 145 18.65 -5.66 29.10
C GLU A 145 18.97 -7.16 28.96
N LYS A 146 20.02 -7.64 29.64
CA LYS A 146 20.33 -9.08 29.74
C LYS A 146 19.12 -9.87 30.27
N LEU A 147 18.50 -9.40 31.36
CA LEU A 147 17.32 -10.06 31.93
C LEU A 147 16.11 -10.01 30.99
N HIS A 148 15.93 -8.92 30.24
CA HIS A 148 14.86 -8.79 29.26
C HIS A 148 15.06 -9.73 28.06
N ARG A 149 16.30 -9.90 27.58
CA ARG A 149 16.66 -10.90 26.57
C ARG A 149 16.34 -12.31 27.07
N THR A 150 16.74 -12.64 28.29
CA THR A 150 16.44 -13.96 28.91
C THR A 150 14.94 -14.17 29.09
N ARG A 151 14.20 -13.17 29.59
CA ARG A 151 12.73 -13.24 29.74
C ARG A 151 12.04 -13.43 28.39
N ASN A 152 12.49 -12.74 27.35
CA ASN A 152 11.93 -12.88 26.01
C ASN A 152 12.19 -14.27 25.43
N LEU A 153 13.40 -14.80 25.62
CA LEU A 153 13.72 -16.18 25.25
C LEU A 153 12.82 -17.16 26.02
N LEU A 154 12.71 -17.00 27.33
CA LEU A 154 11.87 -17.86 28.17
C LEU A 154 10.40 -17.80 27.75
N ARG A 155 9.87 -16.62 27.38
CA ARG A 155 8.51 -16.49 26.86
C ARG A 155 8.31 -17.20 25.52
N LYS A 156 9.30 -17.14 24.62
CA LYS A 156 9.26 -17.89 23.35
C LYS A 156 9.30 -19.40 23.61
N VAL A 157 10.17 -19.86 24.50
CA VAL A 157 10.25 -21.27 24.90
C VAL A 157 8.95 -21.74 25.56
N GLN A 158 8.39 -20.92 26.46
CA GLN A 158 7.10 -21.20 27.10
C GLN A 158 5.98 -21.31 26.07
N PHE A 159 5.96 -20.46 25.05
CA PHE A 159 4.98 -20.57 23.96
C PHE A 159 5.06 -21.91 23.24
N ILE A 160 6.26 -22.45 23.02
CA ILE A 160 6.45 -23.76 22.37
C ILE A 160 6.00 -24.91 23.28
N TYR A 161 6.29 -24.85 24.59
CA TYR A 161 5.81 -25.85 25.55
C TYR A 161 4.28 -25.80 25.72
N ASP A 162 3.69 -24.61 25.69
CA ASP A 162 2.23 -24.42 25.78
C ASP A 162 1.52 -24.76 24.46
N LEU A 163 2.25 -24.91 23.35
CA LEU A 163 1.67 -25.05 22.02
C LEU A 163 0.71 -26.24 21.91
N PRO A 164 1.05 -27.47 22.36
CA PRO A 164 0.12 -28.60 22.28
C PRO A 164 -1.17 -28.37 23.08
N ALA A 165 -1.07 -27.77 24.27
CA ALA A 165 -2.24 -27.43 25.09
C ALA A 165 -3.12 -26.35 24.42
N ARG A 166 -2.49 -25.35 23.79
CA ARG A 166 -3.18 -24.31 23.01
C ARG A 166 -3.87 -24.89 21.78
N LEU A 167 -3.21 -25.78 21.04
CA LEU A 167 -3.81 -26.48 19.90
C LEU A 167 -4.99 -27.35 20.35
N GLY A 168 -4.83 -28.08 21.45
CA GLY A 168 -5.93 -28.84 22.07
C GLY A 168 -7.14 -27.98 22.44
N LYS A 169 -6.91 -26.75 22.94
CA LYS A 169 -7.99 -25.79 23.19
C LYS A 169 -8.66 -25.32 21.89
N CYS A 170 -7.88 -25.02 20.85
CA CYS A 170 -8.41 -24.60 19.55
C CYS A 170 -9.26 -25.68 18.88
N ILE A 171 -8.88 -26.96 19.04
CA ILE A 171 -9.66 -28.11 18.58
C ILE A 171 -11.01 -28.16 19.29
N LYS A 172 -11.05 -27.93 20.62
CA LYS A 172 -12.29 -27.93 21.41
C LYS A 172 -13.21 -26.75 21.10
N SER A 173 -12.65 -25.61 20.75
CA SER A 173 -13.42 -24.39 20.42
C SER A 173 -13.68 -24.22 18.92
N GLU A 174 -13.32 -25.21 18.10
CA GLU A 174 -13.41 -25.19 16.63
C GLU A 174 -12.74 -23.98 15.94
N SER A 175 -11.83 -23.27 16.62
CA SER A 175 -11.06 -22.16 16.02
C SER A 175 -9.84 -22.72 15.30
N TYR A 176 -10.06 -23.31 14.12
CA TYR A 176 -8.98 -23.92 13.35
C TYR A 176 -8.02 -22.88 12.75
N ALA A 177 -8.49 -21.66 12.44
CA ALA A 177 -7.64 -20.60 11.92
C ALA A 177 -6.52 -20.20 12.89
N ASP A 178 -6.84 -20.05 14.17
CA ASP A 178 -5.84 -19.74 15.19
C ASP A 178 -4.88 -20.92 15.42
N ALA A 179 -5.39 -22.16 15.35
CA ALA A 179 -4.57 -23.36 15.48
C ALA A 179 -3.48 -23.42 14.39
N VAL A 180 -3.88 -23.18 13.13
CA VAL A 180 -2.93 -23.14 12.00
C VAL A 180 -1.91 -22.03 12.20
N ARG A 181 -2.34 -20.82 12.56
CA ARG A 181 -1.43 -19.69 12.80
C ARG A 181 -0.40 -19.98 13.91
N PHE A 182 -0.83 -20.56 15.03
CA PHE A 182 0.08 -20.91 16.11
C PHE A 182 1.09 -21.98 15.68
N TYR A 183 0.66 -22.97 14.89
CA TYR A 183 1.53 -24.01 14.38
C TYR A 183 2.51 -23.50 13.32
N THR A 184 2.05 -22.74 12.32
CA THR A 184 2.91 -22.13 11.29
C THR A 184 3.96 -21.20 11.92
N GLY A 185 3.59 -20.44 12.96
CA GLY A 185 4.54 -19.60 13.70
C GLY A 185 5.59 -20.38 14.50
N ALA A 186 5.26 -21.60 14.95
CA ALA A 186 6.18 -22.48 15.67
C ALA A 186 7.02 -23.39 14.76
N MET A 187 6.60 -23.60 13.51
CA MET A 187 7.25 -24.48 12.53
C MET A 187 8.76 -24.20 12.33
N PRO A 188 9.24 -22.95 12.22
CA PRO A 188 10.69 -22.69 12.09
C PRO A 188 11.49 -23.17 13.30
N ILE A 189 10.91 -23.10 14.49
CA ILE A 189 11.54 -23.54 15.74
C ILE A 189 11.57 -25.06 15.80
N PHE A 190 10.51 -25.74 15.37
CA PHE A 190 10.49 -27.20 15.25
C PHE A 190 11.43 -27.73 14.17
N LYS A 191 11.64 -27.00 13.07
CA LYS A 191 12.64 -27.36 12.06
C LYS A 191 14.07 -27.26 12.59
N ALA A 192 14.37 -26.24 13.41
CA ALA A 192 15.71 -26.02 13.93
C ALA A 192 16.03 -26.82 15.21
N TYR A 193 15.07 -27.00 16.11
CA TYR A 193 15.25 -27.54 17.46
C TYR A 193 14.26 -28.65 17.82
N GLY A 194 13.40 -29.05 16.88
CA GLY A 194 12.36 -30.04 17.14
C GLY A 194 12.89 -31.45 17.41
N ASP A 195 14.03 -31.82 16.84
CA ASP A 195 14.58 -33.18 17.01
C ASP A 195 15.50 -33.31 18.23
N THR A 196 15.68 -32.22 18.98
CA THR A 196 16.49 -32.19 20.21
C THR A 196 15.62 -31.84 21.41
N SER A 197 15.61 -30.58 21.85
CA SER A 197 14.97 -30.16 23.10
C SER A 197 13.44 -30.16 23.06
N PHE A 198 12.82 -30.11 21.87
CA PHE A 198 11.36 -29.98 21.72
C PHE A 198 10.70 -31.21 21.08
N GLN A 199 11.31 -32.39 21.12
CA GLN A 199 10.80 -33.59 20.45
C GLN A 199 9.40 -34.00 20.91
N ASP A 200 9.14 -34.01 22.21
CA ASP A 200 7.82 -34.36 22.75
C ASP A 200 6.77 -33.31 22.40
N CYS A 201 7.14 -32.03 22.42
CA CYS A 201 6.25 -30.94 22.02
C CYS A 201 5.94 -30.97 20.54
N LYS A 202 6.94 -31.26 19.70
CA LYS A 202 6.79 -31.44 18.25
C LYS A 202 5.82 -32.58 17.97
N ARG A 203 6.06 -33.78 18.53
CA ARG A 203 5.18 -34.95 18.38
C ARG A 203 3.74 -34.64 18.80
N ALA A 204 3.55 -34.09 20.00
CA ALA A 204 2.21 -33.74 20.50
C ALA A 204 1.52 -32.65 19.65
N SER A 205 2.28 -31.69 19.12
CA SER A 205 1.74 -30.66 18.23
C SER A 205 1.38 -31.21 16.85
N GLU A 206 2.17 -32.13 16.30
CA GLU A 206 1.89 -32.82 15.03
C GLU A 206 0.65 -33.72 15.15
N GLU A 207 0.50 -34.44 16.26
CA GLU A 207 -0.72 -35.21 16.58
C GLU A 207 -1.96 -34.31 16.66
N ALA A 208 -1.85 -33.18 17.36
CA ALA A 208 -2.94 -32.20 17.45
C ALA A 208 -3.27 -31.60 16.06
N VAL A 209 -2.26 -31.29 15.24
CA VAL A 209 -2.47 -30.80 13.87
C VAL A 209 -3.07 -31.87 12.97
N ALA A 210 -2.69 -33.15 13.10
CA ALA A 210 -3.32 -34.24 12.38
C ALA A 210 -4.82 -34.35 12.69
N MET A 211 -5.20 -34.13 13.96
CA MET A 211 -6.61 -34.03 14.36
C MET A 211 -7.30 -32.80 13.76
N VAL A 212 -6.64 -31.64 13.72
CA VAL A 212 -7.16 -30.45 13.03
C VAL A 212 -7.38 -30.73 11.54
N VAL A 213 -6.41 -31.36 10.86
CA VAL A 213 -6.53 -31.74 9.45
C VAL A 213 -7.69 -32.70 9.22
N LYS A 214 -7.85 -33.72 10.08
CA LYS A 214 -8.98 -34.66 9.99
C LYS A 214 -10.32 -33.95 10.15
N ASN A 215 -10.42 -33.01 11.10
CA ASN A 215 -11.64 -32.24 11.32
C ASN A 215 -11.91 -31.29 10.14
N LEU A 216 -10.89 -30.57 9.64
CA LEU A 216 -11.01 -29.71 8.47
C LEU A 216 -11.38 -30.48 7.20
N GLN A 217 -10.88 -31.70 7.02
CA GLN A 217 -11.33 -32.59 5.95
C GLN A 217 -12.80 -32.95 6.13
N GLY A 218 -13.23 -33.32 7.34
CA GLY A 218 -14.65 -33.56 7.65
C GLY A 218 -15.53 -32.36 7.30
N LYS A 219 -15.10 -31.15 7.66
CA LYS A 219 -15.76 -29.87 7.33
C LYS A 219 -15.84 -29.61 5.82
N LEU A 220 -14.75 -29.90 5.09
CA LEU A 220 -14.68 -29.74 3.64
C LEU A 220 -15.61 -30.70 2.89
N PHE A 221 -15.76 -31.95 3.36
CA PHE A 221 -16.57 -32.99 2.72
C PHE A 221 -18.00 -33.12 3.26
N SER A 222 -18.40 -32.28 4.22
CA SER A 222 -19.77 -32.29 4.76
C SER A 222 -20.67 -31.34 3.99
N ASP A 223 -21.71 -31.89 3.36
CA ASP A 223 -22.70 -31.12 2.57
C ASP A 223 -23.53 -30.15 3.43
N SER A 224 -23.50 -30.31 4.75
CA SER A 224 -24.19 -29.46 5.74
C SER A 224 -23.51 -28.10 5.98
N GLU A 225 -22.24 -27.94 5.60
CA GLU A 225 -21.49 -26.72 5.91
C GLU A 225 -21.59 -25.66 4.81
N SER A 226 -21.56 -24.38 5.20
CA SER A 226 -21.63 -23.26 4.26
C SER A 226 -20.44 -23.24 3.30
N ILE A 227 -20.67 -22.74 2.07
CA ILE A 227 -19.64 -22.58 1.03
C ILE A 227 -18.42 -21.79 1.55
N GLN A 228 -18.65 -20.80 2.41
CA GLN A 228 -17.60 -20.00 3.06
C GLN A 228 -16.73 -20.84 4.03
N ALA A 229 -17.36 -21.67 4.88
CA ALA A 229 -16.63 -22.55 5.80
C ALA A 229 -15.78 -23.60 5.08
N ARG A 230 -16.28 -24.11 3.93
CA ARG A 230 -15.53 -25.02 3.05
C ARG A 230 -14.33 -24.33 2.40
N ALA A 231 -14.50 -23.09 1.92
CA ALA A 231 -13.41 -22.30 1.35
C ALA A 231 -12.34 -21.97 2.42
N GLU A 232 -12.75 -21.57 3.62
CA GLU A 232 -11.84 -21.32 4.74
C GLU A 232 -11.09 -22.60 5.15
N ALA A 233 -11.77 -23.75 5.23
CA ALA A 233 -11.13 -25.02 5.51
C ALA A 233 -10.09 -25.41 4.43
N ALA A 234 -10.40 -25.18 3.15
CA ALA A 234 -9.45 -25.43 2.06
C ALA A 234 -8.21 -24.50 2.12
N VAL A 235 -8.41 -23.22 2.45
CA VAL A 235 -7.30 -22.25 2.63
C VAL A 235 -6.43 -22.64 3.82
N LEU A 236 -7.02 -23.05 4.94
CA LEU A 236 -6.29 -23.49 6.13
C LEU A 236 -5.51 -24.78 5.89
N LEU A 237 -6.07 -25.73 5.13
CA LEU A 237 -5.36 -26.93 4.70
C LEU A 237 -4.16 -26.62 3.79
N LYS A 238 -4.28 -25.60 2.93
CA LYS A 238 -3.16 -25.10 2.12
C LYS A 238 -2.05 -24.48 2.97
N GLN A 239 -2.41 -23.72 4.01
CA GLN A 239 -1.42 -23.10 4.93
C GLN A 239 -0.65 -24.11 5.79
N LEU A 240 -1.16 -25.33 5.95
CA LEU A 240 -0.51 -26.42 6.68
C LEU A 240 0.43 -27.29 5.81
N ASP A 241 0.73 -26.87 4.57
CA ASP A 241 1.52 -27.64 3.58
C ASP A 241 1.01 -29.09 3.39
N PHE A 242 -0.30 -29.32 3.53
CA PHE A 242 -0.89 -30.62 3.24
C PHE A 242 -0.76 -30.91 1.73
N PRO A 243 -0.39 -32.15 1.31
CA PRO A 243 -0.18 -32.46 -0.10
C PRO A 243 -1.46 -32.18 -0.91
N VAL A 244 -1.35 -31.10 -1.68
CA VAL A 244 -2.37 -30.50 -2.54
C VAL A 244 -2.93 -31.54 -3.52
N GLU A 245 -2.10 -32.49 -3.96
CA GLU A 245 -2.48 -33.55 -4.91
C GLU A 245 -3.53 -34.52 -4.36
N THR A 246 -3.45 -34.88 -3.07
CA THR A 246 -4.40 -35.81 -2.45
C THR A 246 -5.76 -35.15 -2.21
N LEU A 247 -5.77 -33.83 -1.94
CA LEU A 247 -7.00 -33.04 -1.83
C LEU A 247 -7.60 -32.76 -3.21
N LYS A 248 -6.76 -32.42 -4.19
CA LYS A 248 -7.15 -32.24 -5.59
C LYS A 248 -7.82 -33.48 -6.17
N ALA A 249 -7.21 -34.66 -5.99
CA ALA A 249 -7.80 -35.91 -6.46
C ALA A 249 -9.15 -36.23 -5.80
N LYS A 250 -9.27 -36.03 -4.47
CA LYS A 250 -10.53 -36.30 -3.75
C LYS A 250 -11.63 -35.29 -4.06
N LEU A 251 -11.30 -34.02 -4.28
CA LEU A 251 -12.28 -33.02 -4.72
C LEU A 251 -12.71 -33.27 -6.16
N LEU A 252 -11.78 -33.65 -7.05
CA LEU A 252 -12.12 -34.04 -8.42
C LEU A 252 -13.01 -35.29 -8.45
N GLU A 253 -12.70 -36.31 -7.64
CA GLU A 253 -13.55 -37.50 -7.51
C GLU A 253 -14.97 -37.14 -7.01
N LYS A 254 -15.09 -36.17 -6.10
CA LYS A 254 -16.40 -35.66 -5.64
C LYS A 254 -17.13 -34.85 -6.70
N LEU A 255 -16.42 -34.04 -7.49
CA LEU A 255 -16.98 -33.33 -8.64
C LEU A 255 -17.45 -34.34 -9.72
N GLU A 256 -16.67 -35.38 -9.99
CA GLU A 256 -17.04 -36.48 -10.89
C GLU A 256 -18.24 -37.29 -10.38
N GLN A 257 -18.37 -37.48 -9.06
CA GLN A 257 -19.56 -38.10 -8.47
C GLN A 257 -20.79 -37.19 -8.63
N SER A 258 -20.66 -35.87 -8.37
CA SER A 258 -21.74 -34.91 -8.60
C SER A 258 -22.13 -34.80 -10.07
N LEU A 259 -21.20 -35.03 -10.99
CA LEU A 259 -21.46 -35.11 -12.43
C LEU A 259 -22.40 -36.27 -12.79
N GLY A 260 -22.33 -37.38 -12.04
CA GLY A 260 -23.25 -38.50 -12.17
C GLY A 260 -24.69 -38.13 -11.79
N ASP A 261 -24.86 -37.23 -10.82
CA ASP A 261 -26.17 -36.78 -10.34
C ASP A 261 -26.81 -35.71 -11.24
N VAL A 262 -26.01 -34.94 -11.99
CA VAL A 262 -26.46 -33.90 -12.96
C VAL A 262 -26.89 -34.51 -14.31
N GLN A 263 -26.76 -35.83 -14.52
CA GLN A 263 -27.18 -36.45 -15.78
C GLN A 263 -28.68 -36.27 -16.06
N LEU A 264 -28.99 -35.76 -17.26
CA LEU A 264 -30.36 -35.71 -17.80
C LEU A 264 -30.96 -37.12 -17.76
N LYS A 265 -31.90 -37.36 -16.85
CA LYS A 265 -32.64 -38.61 -16.80
C LYS A 265 -33.66 -38.61 -17.95
N PRO A 266 -33.79 -39.73 -18.69
CA PRO A 266 -34.73 -39.83 -19.82
C PRO A 266 -36.20 -39.67 -19.41
N GLU A 267 -36.53 -39.81 -18.12
CA GLU A 267 -37.89 -39.72 -17.58
C GLU A 267 -38.41 -38.26 -17.47
N ASP A 268 -37.52 -37.26 -17.39
CA ASP A 268 -37.92 -35.85 -17.30
C ASP A 268 -38.39 -35.28 -18.67
N LEU A 269 -38.17 -36.03 -19.75
CA LEU A 269 -38.47 -35.62 -21.13
C LEU A 269 -39.86 -36.05 -21.63
N ASP A 270 -40.48 -37.04 -20.98
CA ASP A 270 -41.79 -37.56 -21.39
C ASP A 270 -42.99 -36.73 -20.88
N SER A 271 -42.75 -35.82 -19.93
CA SER A 271 -43.80 -34.97 -19.32
C SER A 271 -44.29 -33.81 -20.20
N VAL A 272 -43.67 -33.56 -21.35
CA VAL A 272 -43.98 -32.39 -22.21
C VAL A 272 -45.00 -32.73 -23.32
N SER A 273 -45.56 -33.94 -23.34
CA SER A 273 -46.34 -34.44 -24.49
C SER A 273 -47.80 -33.98 -24.61
N VAL A 274 -48.31 -33.11 -23.73
CA VAL A 274 -49.70 -32.61 -23.88
C VAL A 274 -49.72 -31.10 -23.78
N GLU A 275 -49.68 -30.44 -24.94
CA GLU A 275 -50.71 -29.47 -25.34
C GLU A 275 -50.42 -28.95 -26.75
N SER A 276 -51.27 -29.35 -27.69
CA SER A 276 -51.44 -28.65 -28.95
C SER A 276 -52.92 -28.35 -29.14
N ASN A 277 -53.18 -27.12 -29.60
CA ASN A 277 -54.45 -26.48 -29.97
C ASN A 277 -55.05 -25.68 -28.80
N ASP A 278 -55.04 -24.35 -28.79
CA ASP A 278 -55.73 -23.50 -29.76
C ASP A 278 -55.20 -22.06 -29.71
N ALA A 279 -55.11 -21.43 -30.86
CA ALA A 279 -54.62 -20.07 -31.01
C ALA A 279 -55.81 -19.10 -31.01
N SER A 280 -56.17 -18.53 -29.86
CA SER A 280 -56.66 -17.14 -29.79
C SER A 280 -56.83 -16.64 -28.35
N LYS A 281 -56.45 -15.37 -28.15
CA LYS A 281 -56.71 -14.46 -27.01
C LYS A 281 -55.62 -14.36 -25.92
N GLN A 282 -54.73 -13.41 -26.19
CA GLN A 282 -54.26 -12.35 -25.27
C GLN A 282 -54.88 -12.33 -23.86
N GLY A 283 -54.03 -12.49 -22.84
CA GLY A 283 -54.33 -12.16 -21.45
C GLY A 283 -53.42 -12.89 -20.44
N ALA A 284 -52.59 -12.11 -19.75
CA ALA A 284 -51.87 -12.32 -18.48
C ALA A 284 -51.75 -13.71 -17.82
N ASP A 285 -50.53 -13.96 -17.32
CA ASP A 285 -50.13 -14.77 -16.15
C ASP A 285 -50.59 -16.23 -16.06
N SER A 286 -49.68 -17.14 -16.41
CA SER A 286 -49.18 -18.24 -15.57
C SER A 286 -48.44 -19.25 -16.45
N ASP A 287 -47.23 -19.68 -16.08
CA ASP A 287 -46.96 -21.12 -16.08
C ASP A 287 -45.65 -21.53 -15.40
N SER A 288 -45.76 -22.64 -14.66
CA SER A 288 -44.78 -23.23 -13.75
C SER A 288 -44.08 -24.45 -14.36
N VAL A 289 -42.74 -24.46 -14.25
CA VAL A 289 -41.84 -25.54 -13.75
C VAL A 289 -42.10 -26.99 -14.20
N PRO A 290 -41.09 -27.61 -14.87
CA PRO A 290 -40.23 -28.64 -14.21
C PRO A 290 -38.72 -28.31 -14.29
N VAL A 291 -38.38 -27.13 -14.77
CA VAL A 291 -37.03 -26.70 -15.18
C VAL A 291 -36.07 -26.40 -14.01
N THR A 292 -36.55 -26.44 -12.76
CA THR A 292 -35.81 -25.90 -11.60
C THR A 292 -34.76 -26.83 -10.99
N ALA A 293 -34.94 -28.17 -11.04
CA ALA A 293 -34.04 -29.09 -10.36
C ALA A 293 -32.72 -29.30 -11.13
N HIS A 294 -32.82 -29.61 -12.43
CA HIS A 294 -31.65 -29.76 -13.31
C HIS A 294 -30.85 -28.46 -13.40
N GLU A 295 -31.53 -27.32 -13.56
CA GLU A 295 -30.87 -26.01 -13.57
C GLU A 295 -30.20 -25.66 -12.24
N ALA A 296 -30.79 -26.04 -11.10
CA ALA A 296 -30.18 -25.84 -9.79
C ALA A 296 -28.92 -26.71 -9.63
N SER A 297 -28.96 -27.97 -10.05
CA SER A 297 -27.80 -28.87 -9.98
C SER A 297 -26.66 -28.43 -10.91
N VAL A 298 -26.95 -27.94 -12.12
CA VAL A 298 -25.95 -27.37 -13.03
C VAL A 298 -25.35 -26.08 -12.45
N ARG A 299 -26.16 -25.24 -11.79
CA ARG A 299 -25.67 -24.02 -11.13
C ARG A 299 -24.78 -24.33 -9.93
N GLU A 300 -25.15 -25.31 -9.11
CA GLU A 300 -24.32 -25.78 -7.99
C GLU A 300 -22.98 -26.36 -8.49
N PHE A 301 -23.00 -27.11 -9.60
CA PHE A 301 -21.79 -27.61 -10.24
C PHE A 301 -20.90 -26.47 -10.77
N ALA A 302 -21.49 -25.46 -11.43
CA ALA A 302 -20.78 -24.29 -11.92
C ALA A 302 -20.15 -23.47 -10.76
N GLU A 303 -20.87 -23.29 -9.66
CA GLU A 303 -20.35 -22.64 -8.45
C GLU A 303 -19.23 -23.46 -7.79
N ALA A 304 -19.33 -24.79 -7.78
CA ALA A 304 -18.27 -25.66 -7.27
C ALA A 304 -17.00 -25.59 -8.12
N ILE A 305 -17.13 -25.53 -9.46
CA ILE A 305 -16.00 -25.29 -10.38
C ILE A 305 -15.36 -23.94 -10.11
N ARG A 306 -16.17 -22.89 -9.91
CA ARG A 306 -15.69 -21.54 -9.59
C ARG A 306 -14.91 -21.52 -8.28
N ALA A 307 -15.43 -22.15 -7.23
CA ALA A 307 -14.74 -22.27 -5.95
C ALA A 307 -13.43 -23.06 -6.08
N TYR A 308 -13.43 -24.15 -6.84
CA TYR A 308 -12.25 -24.96 -7.08
C TYR A 308 -11.15 -24.18 -7.82
N ARG A 309 -11.51 -23.39 -8.83
CA ARG A 309 -10.57 -22.53 -9.56
C ARG A 309 -9.88 -21.49 -8.66
N VAL A 310 -10.62 -20.93 -7.69
CA VAL A 310 -10.04 -19.99 -6.69
C VAL A 310 -9.04 -20.70 -5.78
N ILE A 311 -9.27 -21.97 -5.45
CA ILE A 311 -8.41 -22.75 -4.55
C ILE A 311 -7.18 -23.31 -5.31
N PHE A 312 -7.37 -23.74 -6.56
CA PHE A 312 -6.35 -24.39 -7.40
C PHE A 312 -6.30 -23.79 -8.83
N PRO A 313 -5.49 -22.75 -9.06
CA PRO A 313 -5.34 -22.15 -10.40
C PRO A 313 -4.60 -23.08 -11.39
N ASP A 314 -3.77 -24.01 -10.91
CA ASP A 314 -2.91 -24.83 -11.78
C ASP A 314 -3.63 -26.03 -12.44
N SER A 315 -4.93 -26.24 -12.15
CA SER A 315 -5.70 -27.40 -12.62
C SER A 315 -6.77 -27.09 -13.67
N GLU A 316 -6.79 -25.88 -14.23
CA GLU A 316 -7.82 -25.43 -15.20
C GLU A 316 -8.07 -26.42 -16.34
N MET A 317 -7.03 -27.07 -16.89
CA MET A 317 -7.17 -28.09 -17.94
C MET A 317 -8.03 -29.30 -17.56
N GLN A 318 -7.99 -29.74 -16.30
CA GLN A 318 -8.78 -30.89 -15.84
C GLN A 318 -10.26 -30.51 -15.65
N LEU A 319 -10.54 -29.28 -15.20
CA LEU A 319 -11.91 -28.77 -15.11
C LEU A 319 -12.53 -28.51 -16.48
N ILE A 320 -11.74 -27.98 -17.42
CA ILE A 320 -12.17 -27.81 -18.81
C ILE A 320 -12.56 -29.17 -19.41
N LYS A 321 -11.76 -30.22 -19.17
CA LYS A 321 -12.05 -31.56 -19.67
C LYS A 321 -13.34 -32.14 -19.06
N LEU A 322 -13.57 -31.95 -17.76
CA LEU A 322 -14.79 -32.39 -17.08
C LEU A 322 -16.04 -31.63 -17.58
N ALA A 323 -15.93 -30.32 -17.81
CA ALA A 323 -17.01 -29.52 -18.39
C ALA A 323 -17.35 -29.95 -19.83
N GLN A 324 -16.32 -30.25 -20.64
CA GLN A 324 -16.52 -30.79 -21.99
C GLN A 324 -17.15 -32.21 -21.96
N ASP A 325 -16.77 -33.04 -21.00
CA ASP A 325 -17.33 -34.38 -20.83
C ASP A 325 -18.80 -34.35 -20.37
N LEU A 326 -19.21 -33.38 -19.52
CA LEU A 326 -20.61 -33.12 -19.18
C LEU A 326 -21.43 -32.85 -20.44
N ILE A 327 -21.00 -31.87 -21.25
CA ILE A 327 -21.71 -31.46 -22.45
C ILE A 327 -21.76 -32.61 -23.47
N ARG A 328 -20.65 -33.35 -23.65
CA ARG A 328 -20.63 -34.53 -24.53
C ARG A 328 -21.66 -35.56 -24.11
N LYS A 329 -21.80 -35.84 -22.81
CA LYS A 329 -22.81 -36.78 -22.31
C LYS A 329 -24.25 -36.27 -22.49
N HIS A 330 -24.50 -34.98 -22.34
CA HIS A 330 -25.82 -34.38 -22.65
C HIS A 330 -26.16 -34.46 -24.14
N LEU A 331 -25.16 -34.37 -25.02
CA LEU A 331 -25.33 -34.53 -26.46
C LEU A 331 -25.58 -35.99 -26.85
N GLU A 332 -24.81 -36.94 -26.30
CA GLU A 332 -25.02 -38.38 -26.54
C GLU A 332 -26.42 -38.85 -26.07
N THR A 333 -26.88 -38.34 -24.93
CA THR A 333 -28.26 -38.61 -24.46
C THR A 333 -29.30 -38.01 -25.40
N THR A 334 -29.03 -36.86 -26.02
CA THR A 334 -29.90 -36.25 -27.05
C THR A 334 -29.94 -37.09 -28.33
N GLU A 335 -28.79 -37.58 -28.81
CA GLU A 335 -28.73 -38.47 -29.98
C GLU A 335 -29.48 -39.79 -29.74
N GLN A 336 -29.39 -40.35 -28.53
CA GLN A 336 -30.18 -41.53 -28.16
C GLN A 336 -31.69 -41.24 -28.11
N HIS A 337 -32.10 -40.03 -27.76
CA HIS A 337 -33.49 -39.59 -27.83
C HIS A 337 -33.96 -39.34 -29.26
N VAL A 338 -33.09 -38.83 -30.14
CA VAL A 338 -33.38 -38.64 -31.58
C VAL A 338 -33.61 -39.96 -32.30
N LYS A 339 -32.89 -41.02 -31.91
CA LYS A 339 -33.08 -42.39 -32.46
C LYS A 339 -34.42 -43.01 -32.03
N LYS A 340 -35.05 -42.52 -30.96
CA LYS A 340 -36.43 -42.84 -30.60
C LYS A 340 -37.34 -41.85 -31.34
N ARG A 341 -38.47 -42.31 -31.88
CA ARG A 341 -39.42 -41.50 -32.67
C ARG A 341 -39.89 -40.28 -31.85
N THR A 342 -39.27 -39.12 -32.07
CA THR A 342 -39.50 -37.90 -31.29
C THR A 342 -40.10 -36.78 -32.14
N SER A 343 -40.97 -35.97 -31.53
CA SER A 343 -41.54 -34.78 -32.16
C SER A 343 -40.48 -33.67 -32.26
N SER A 344 -40.60 -32.81 -33.27
CA SER A 344 -39.69 -31.67 -33.45
C SER A 344 -39.72 -30.68 -32.28
N ALA A 345 -40.87 -30.58 -31.59
CA ALA A 345 -41.03 -29.76 -30.39
C ALA A 345 -40.17 -30.27 -29.21
N ASN A 346 -40.08 -31.59 -29.04
CA ASN A 346 -39.29 -32.20 -27.97
C ASN A 346 -37.78 -32.10 -28.24
N LEU A 347 -37.36 -32.17 -29.50
CA LEU A 347 -35.95 -31.94 -29.85
C LEU A 347 -35.53 -30.49 -29.55
N LEU A 348 -36.38 -29.52 -29.90
CA LEU A 348 -36.10 -28.10 -29.65
C LEU A 348 -36.08 -27.76 -28.16
N SER A 349 -36.92 -28.40 -27.34
CA SER A 349 -36.90 -28.20 -25.88
C SER A 349 -35.61 -28.75 -25.25
N VAL A 350 -35.17 -29.95 -25.65
CA VAL A 350 -33.91 -30.56 -25.21
C VAL A 350 -32.70 -29.69 -25.60
N LEU A 351 -32.62 -29.26 -26.85
CA LEU A 351 -31.54 -28.38 -27.32
C LEU A 351 -31.51 -27.04 -26.57
N ARG A 352 -32.67 -26.49 -26.21
CA ARG A 352 -32.75 -25.25 -25.43
C ARG A 352 -32.27 -25.43 -24.00
N ILE A 353 -32.52 -26.59 -23.39
CA ILE A 353 -32.02 -26.93 -22.04
C ILE A 353 -30.49 -27.02 -22.09
N ILE A 354 -29.94 -27.76 -23.05
CA ILE A 354 -28.50 -27.92 -23.23
C ILE A 354 -27.83 -26.56 -23.47
N TRP A 355 -28.41 -25.70 -24.32
CA TRP A 355 -27.86 -24.36 -24.56
C TRP A 355 -27.84 -23.49 -23.30
N ARG A 356 -28.85 -23.63 -22.42
CA ARG A 356 -28.88 -22.91 -21.14
C ARG A 356 -27.80 -23.42 -20.18
N ASP A 357 -27.57 -24.73 -20.14
CA ASP A 357 -26.52 -25.35 -19.34
C ASP A 357 -25.11 -24.95 -19.84
N VAL A 358 -24.92 -24.88 -21.17
CA VAL A 358 -23.68 -24.42 -21.80
C VAL A 358 -23.38 -22.96 -21.44
N LEU A 359 -24.38 -22.08 -21.47
CA LEU A 359 -24.22 -20.68 -21.09
C LEU A 359 -23.81 -20.51 -19.62
N LEU A 360 -24.47 -21.24 -18.70
CA LEU A 360 -24.12 -21.21 -17.27
C LEU A 360 -22.69 -21.69 -17.00
N MET A 361 -22.18 -22.60 -17.82
CA MET A 361 -20.82 -23.14 -17.69
C MET A 361 -19.76 -22.24 -18.37
N ASP A 362 -20.11 -21.56 -19.46
CA ASP A 362 -19.22 -20.59 -20.14
C ASP A 362 -18.94 -19.36 -19.26
N ASP A 363 -19.92 -18.94 -18.45
CA ASP A 363 -19.74 -17.87 -17.44
C ASP A 363 -18.64 -18.19 -16.41
N VAL A 364 -18.36 -19.48 -16.16
CA VAL A 364 -17.34 -19.94 -15.21
C VAL A 364 -16.03 -20.30 -15.91
N LEU A 365 -16.09 -20.81 -17.14
CA LEU A 365 -14.96 -21.32 -17.92
C LEU A 365 -14.96 -20.81 -19.37
N HIS A 366 -14.75 -19.50 -19.56
CA HIS A 366 -14.71 -18.88 -20.90
C HIS A 366 -13.60 -19.43 -21.81
N GLU A 367 -12.55 -20.03 -21.24
CA GLU A 367 -11.42 -20.63 -21.98
C GLU A 367 -11.74 -22.01 -22.57
N ALA A 368 -12.86 -22.62 -22.18
CA ALA A 368 -13.23 -23.98 -22.59
C ALA A 368 -13.89 -24.05 -23.98
N VAL A 369 -14.25 -22.90 -24.58
CA VAL A 369 -14.91 -22.79 -25.89
C VAL A 369 -16.12 -23.75 -26.01
N LEU A 370 -16.87 -23.86 -24.91
CA LEU A 370 -18.05 -24.73 -24.79
C LEU A 370 -19.16 -24.34 -25.79
N PRO A 371 -19.38 -23.04 -26.11
CA PRO A 371 -20.39 -22.64 -27.10
C PRO A 371 -20.12 -23.19 -28.51
N ASP A 372 -18.88 -23.15 -29.00
CA ASP A 372 -18.55 -23.63 -30.35
C ASP A 372 -18.69 -25.16 -30.44
N PHE A 373 -18.25 -25.88 -29.39
CA PHE A 373 -18.43 -27.33 -29.30
C PHE A 373 -19.91 -27.73 -29.27
N SER A 374 -20.74 -27.00 -28.52
CA SER A 374 -22.18 -27.25 -28.45
C SER A 374 -22.91 -26.93 -29.76
N LEU A 375 -22.45 -25.92 -30.50
CA LEU A 375 -23.00 -25.53 -31.80
C LEU A 375 -22.76 -26.61 -32.85
N GLU A 376 -21.53 -27.12 -32.93
CA GLU A 376 -21.18 -28.20 -33.86
C GLU A 376 -21.98 -29.48 -33.55
N ALA A 377 -22.10 -29.83 -32.27
CA ALA A 377 -22.88 -30.99 -31.86
C ALA A 377 -24.39 -30.82 -32.09
N ALA A 378 -24.94 -29.61 -31.87
CA ALA A 378 -26.34 -29.32 -32.20
C ALA A 378 -26.61 -29.47 -33.71
N GLN A 379 -25.66 -29.05 -34.57
CA GLN A 379 -25.78 -29.27 -36.02
C GLN A 379 -25.79 -30.76 -36.39
N ILE A 380 -24.98 -31.57 -35.72
CA ILE A 380 -24.93 -33.02 -35.92
C ILE A 380 -26.25 -33.66 -35.47
N ALA A 381 -26.74 -33.33 -34.27
CA ALA A 381 -28.01 -33.85 -33.75
C ALA A 381 -29.21 -33.49 -34.66
N VAL A 382 -29.25 -32.27 -35.20
CA VAL A 382 -30.29 -31.85 -36.16
C VAL A 382 -30.18 -32.61 -37.47
N LYS A 383 -28.96 -32.84 -38.00
CA LYS A 383 -28.75 -33.64 -39.21
C LYS A 383 -29.19 -35.09 -39.01
N GLU A 384 -28.82 -35.71 -37.89
CA GLU A 384 -29.25 -37.07 -37.55
C GLU A 384 -30.77 -37.17 -37.39
N TYR A 385 -31.42 -36.17 -36.78
CA TYR A 385 -32.88 -36.11 -36.67
C TYR A 385 -33.55 -36.05 -38.05
N ILE A 386 -33.03 -35.23 -38.96
CA ILE A 386 -33.53 -35.15 -40.33
C ILE A 386 -33.36 -36.51 -41.04
N ILE A 387 -32.19 -37.14 -40.93
CA ILE A 387 -31.94 -38.44 -41.57
C ILE A 387 -32.84 -39.54 -40.98
N SER A 388 -33.02 -39.57 -39.65
CA SER A 388 -33.88 -40.53 -38.97
C SER A 388 -35.35 -40.33 -39.36
N THR A 389 -35.85 -39.10 -39.35
CA THR A 389 -37.24 -38.80 -39.75
C THR A 389 -37.50 -39.16 -41.22
N PHE A 390 -36.58 -38.86 -42.13
CA PHE A 390 -36.69 -39.27 -43.53
C PHE A 390 -36.61 -40.79 -43.71
N SER A 391 -35.77 -41.48 -42.94
CA SER A 391 -35.66 -42.95 -42.98
C SER A 391 -36.93 -43.61 -42.45
N HIS A 392 -37.51 -43.09 -41.37
CA HIS A 392 -38.79 -43.54 -40.84
C HIS A 392 -39.94 -43.26 -41.81
N LEU A 393 -39.96 -42.10 -42.47
CA LEU A 393 -40.94 -41.80 -43.53
C LEU A 393 -40.80 -42.75 -44.72
N LEU A 394 -39.58 -43.06 -45.15
CA LEU A 394 -39.30 -44.02 -46.21
C LEU A 394 -39.75 -45.44 -45.82
N GLN A 395 -39.58 -45.81 -44.55
CA GLN A 395 -40.01 -47.08 -44.01
C GLN A 395 -41.55 -47.18 -43.87
N ASP A 396 -42.21 -46.09 -43.49
CA ASP A 396 -43.68 -46.00 -43.47
C ASP A 396 -44.27 -46.08 -44.89
N ILE A 397 -43.63 -45.43 -45.88
CA ILE A 397 -44.04 -45.49 -47.29
C ILE A 397 -43.83 -46.90 -47.87
N SER A 398 -42.66 -47.51 -47.65
CA SER A 398 -42.38 -48.88 -48.13
C SER A 398 -43.25 -49.93 -47.43
N GLY A 399 -43.54 -49.78 -46.14
CA GLY A 399 -44.49 -50.61 -45.41
C GLY A 399 -45.93 -50.50 -45.95
N SER A 400 -46.36 -49.30 -46.32
CA SER A 400 -47.64 -49.04 -47.01
C SER A 400 -47.71 -49.72 -48.39
N PHE A 401 -46.62 -49.70 -49.16
CA PHE A 401 -46.54 -50.40 -50.44
C PHE A 401 -46.56 -51.92 -50.30
N TYR A 402 -45.98 -52.48 -49.23
CA TYR A 402 -46.05 -53.92 -48.94
C TYR A 402 -47.43 -54.40 -48.48
N CYS A 403 -48.25 -53.54 -47.86
CA CYS A 403 -49.60 -53.92 -47.43
C CYS A 403 -50.64 -53.91 -48.57
N CYS A 404 -50.38 -53.22 -49.69
CA CYS A 404 -51.35 -53.05 -50.78
C CYS A 404 -51.05 -53.80 -52.09
N CYS A 405 -49.94 -54.55 -52.23
CA CYS A 405 -49.54 -55.13 -53.52
C CYS A 405 -49.45 -56.67 -53.53
N HIS A 406 -50.46 -57.28 -54.16
CA HIS A 406 -50.45 -58.64 -54.72
C HIS A 406 -49.27 -58.80 -55.74
N PRO A 407 -48.69 -60.00 -55.97
CA PRO A 407 -47.38 -60.13 -56.58
C PRO A 407 -47.47 -60.03 -58.11
N LYS A 408 -47.36 -58.80 -58.65
CA LYS A 408 -47.04 -58.59 -60.08
C LYS A 408 -46.02 -57.47 -60.36
N PHE A 409 -45.53 -56.75 -59.33
CA PHE A 409 -44.62 -55.61 -59.52
C PHE A 409 -43.13 -55.89 -59.24
N VAL A 410 -42.74 -57.16 -59.08
CA VAL A 410 -41.33 -57.53 -58.82
C VAL A 410 -40.45 -57.45 -60.09
N VAL A 411 -41.03 -57.29 -61.28
CA VAL A 411 -40.26 -57.34 -62.54
C VAL A 411 -39.60 -56.00 -62.92
N VAL A 412 -40.03 -54.85 -62.40
CA VAL A 412 -39.54 -53.55 -62.90
C VAL A 412 -38.35 -52.97 -62.11
N LEU A 413 -38.09 -53.44 -60.87
CA LEU A 413 -37.03 -52.89 -60.03
C LEU A 413 -35.67 -53.60 -60.12
N LEU A 414 -35.60 -54.74 -60.84
CA LEU A 414 -34.34 -55.46 -61.08
C LEU A 414 -33.61 -55.00 -62.35
N GLU A 415 -34.18 -54.11 -63.16
CA GLU A 415 -33.59 -53.63 -64.43
C GLU A 415 -32.76 -52.34 -64.31
N LEU A 416 -32.61 -51.76 -63.10
CA LEU A 416 -31.80 -50.56 -62.88
C LEU A 416 -30.48 -50.80 -62.13
N GLN A 417 -30.09 -52.06 -61.91
CA GLN A 417 -28.80 -52.39 -61.30
C GLN A 417 -27.73 -52.74 -62.36
N MET A 418 -27.08 -51.69 -62.89
CA MET A 418 -25.69 -51.64 -63.44
C MET A 418 -25.43 -52.32 -64.80
N PRO A 419 -24.37 -51.98 -65.59
CA PRO A 419 -23.22 -51.08 -65.35
C PRO A 419 -22.91 -50.08 -66.51
N GLU A 420 -22.06 -49.08 -66.30
CA GLU A 420 -21.07 -48.70 -67.33
C GLU A 420 -19.87 -47.96 -66.74
N ASN A 421 -18.71 -48.59 -66.88
CA ASN A 421 -17.40 -48.07 -66.57
C ASN A 421 -16.66 -47.86 -67.91
N SER A 422 -15.84 -46.81 -67.97
CA SER A 422 -14.64 -46.61 -68.80
C SER A 422 -14.67 -45.53 -69.91
N ASN A 423 -13.84 -44.47 -69.66
CA ASN A 423 -12.81 -43.87 -70.52
C ASN A 423 -13.15 -43.46 -71.99
N ASN A 424 -12.76 -42.31 -72.56
CA ASN A 424 -11.44 -41.65 -72.57
C ASN A 424 -11.43 -40.35 -73.45
N ARG A 425 -10.48 -39.44 -73.17
CA ARG A 425 -9.76 -38.47 -74.07
C ARG A 425 -10.51 -37.29 -74.73
N THR A 426 -10.05 -36.06 -74.45
CA THR A 426 -8.79 -35.47 -74.95
C THR A 426 -8.23 -34.47 -73.96
#